data_AF-A0A378L628-F1
#
_entry.id   AF-A0A378L628-F1
#
_cell.length_a   1.000
_cell.length_b   1.000
_cell.length_c   1.000
_cell.angle_alpha   90.00
_cell.angle_beta   90.00
_cell.angle_gamma   90.00
#
_symmetry.space_group_name_H-M   'P 1'
#
loop_
_entity.id
_entity.type
_entity.pdbx_description
1 polymer ?
#
loop_
_entity_poly.entity_id
_entity_poly.type
_entity_poly.pdbx_seq_one_letter_code
_entity_poly.pdbx_strand_id
1 'polypeptide(L)' 'MPMGASKPYAASGKNIQRMSNFCESCAYDPNVLLGEKACPFNALYWNFLKQNEDKLKHNPRFHYAYMNWQKMAPGKK' A
#
# COMPACT_ATOMS: atom_id res chain seq x y z
N MET A 1 -2.66 9.15 -25.48
CA MET A 1 -3.47 8.60 -24.36
C MET A 1 -2.71 7.42 -23.78
N PRO A 2 -2.28 7.41 -22.51
CA PRO A 2 -1.63 6.22 -21.98
C PRO A 2 -2.71 5.14 -21.81
N MET A 3 -2.57 4.05 -22.57
CA MET A 3 -3.32 2.82 -22.39
C MET A 3 -3.34 2.44 -20.91
N GLY A 4 -4.54 2.09 -20.42
CA GLY A 4 -4.85 1.78 -19.03
C GLY A 4 -3.76 0.96 -18.38
N ALA A 5 -3.00 1.61 -17.51
CA ALA A 5 -1.92 0.98 -16.80
C ALA A 5 -2.51 0.24 -15.60
N SER A 6 -3.21 -0.88 -15.85
CA SER A 6 -3.91 -1.71 -14.86
C SER A 6 -2.92 -2.28 -13.83
N LYS A 7 -2.60 -1.50 -12.80
CA LYS A 7 -2.12 -2.08 -11.55
C LYS A 7 -3.28 -2.89 -10.97
N PRO A 8 -3.06 -4.05 -10.34
CA PRO A 8 -4.06 -4.56 -9.40
C PRO A 8 -4.39 -3.41 -8.44
N TYR A 9 -5.68 -3.12 -8.25
CA TYR A 9 -6.22 -1.97 -7.50
C TYR A 9 -5.92 -2.05 -5.98
N ALA A 10 -4.69 -2.41 -5.62
CA ALA A 10 -4.16 -2.31 -4.28
C ALA A 10 -3.76 -0.84 -4.07
N ALA A 11 -4.63 -0.09 -3.42
CA ALA A 11 -4.38 1.29 -3.02
C ALA A 11 -4.11 1.33 -1.51
N SER A 12 -3.03 1.99 -1.10
CA SER A 12 -2.79 2.30 0.31
C SER A 12 -3.73 3.41 0.78
N GLY A 13 -3.89 3.58 2.10
CA GLY A 13 -4.73 4.64 2.69
C GLY A 13 -4.34 6.03 2.21
N LYS A 14 -3.07 6.24 1.83
CA LYS A 14 -2.57 7.51 1.26
C LYS A 14 -3.18 7.84 -0.12
N ASN A 15 -3.48 6.83 -0.94
CA ASN A 15 -4.21 7.06 -2.19
C ASN A 15 -5.68 7.41 -1.93
N ILE A 16 -6.31 6.78 -0.94
CA ILE A 16 -7.68 7.10 -0.52
C ILE A 16 -7.75 8.53 -0.01
N GLN A 17 -6.81 8.95 0.84
CA GLN A 17 -6.68 10.33 1.32
C GLN A 17 -6.52 11.35 0.19
N ARG A 18 -5.77 11.01 -0.87
CA ARG A 18 -5.55 11.93 -2.00
C ARG A 18 -6.78 12.05 -2.91
N MET A 19 -7.60 11.00 -2.98
CA MET A 19 -8.78 10.94 -3.85
C MET A 19 -10.08 11.25 -3.11
N SER A 20 -10.07 11.35 -1.78
CA SER A 20 -11.28 11.49 -0.98
C SER A 20 -11.03 12.13 0.39
N ASN A 21 -12.05 12.81 0.90
CA ASN A 21 -12.00 13.49 2.20
C ASN A 21 -12.38 12.58 3.38
N PHE A 22 -12.62 11.28 3.12
CA PHE A 22 -13.02 10.30 4.15
C PHE A 22 -11.99 10.15 5.28
N CYS A 23 -10.72 10.46 5.00
CA CYS A 23 -9.66 10.38 6.00
C CYS A 23 -9.71 11.50 7.05
N GLU A 24 -10.45 12.60 6.83
CA GLU A 24 -10.55 13.72 7.80
C GLU A 24 -11.40 13.36 9.02
N SER A 25 -12.41 12.51 8.85
CA SER A 25 -13.31 12.03 9.93
C SER A 25 -13.08 10.57 10.30
N CYS A 26 -12.06 9.93 9.74
CA CYS A 26 -11.75 8.53 10.02
C CYS A 26 -11.04 8.38 11.38
N ALA A 27 -11.37 7.33 12.12
CA ALA A 27 -10.66 6.97 13.37
C ALA A 27 -9.20 6.56 13.15
N TYR A 28 -8.81 6.31 11.89
CA TYR A 28 -7.48 5.81 11.51
C TYR A 28 -6.71 6.82 10.67
N ASP A 29 -5.41 6.91 10.90
CA ASP A 29 -4.51 7.80 10.18
C ASP A 29 -3.83 7.05 9.01
N PRO A 30 -4.02 7.50 7.75
CA PRO A 30 -3.36 6.91 6.58
C PRO A 30 -1.85 7.14 6.53
N ASN A 31 -1.29 8.06 7.33
CA ASN A 31 0.15 8.26 7.46
C ASN A 31 0.79 7.31 8.47
N VAL A 32 -0.02 6.70 9.35
CA VAL A 32 0.45 5.74 10.34
C VAL A 32 0.48 4.35 9.71
N LEU A 33 1.67 3.72 9.77
CA LEU A 33 1.91 2.39 9.19
C LEU A 33 1.60 1.25 10.18
N LEU A 34 1.73 1.49 11.49
CA LEU A 34 1.59 0.47 12.55
C LEU A 34 1.01 1.07 13.83
N GLY A 35 0.32 0.23 14.60
CA GLY A 35 -0.36 0.62 15.84
C GLY A 35 -1.87 0.69 15.67
N GLU A 36 -2.60 0.89 16.77
CA GLU A 36 -4.07 0.84 16.80
C GLU A 36 -4.75 1.91 15.93
N LYS A 37 -4.05 3.00 15.64
CA LYS A 37 -4.52 4.09 14.76
C LYS A 37 -4.11 3.92 13.30
N ALA A 38 -3.37 2.87 12.95
CA ALA A 38 -2.93 2.65 11.58
C ALA A 38 -4.13 2.34 10.68
N CYS A 39 -4.17 2.98 9.50
CA CYS A 39 -5.21 2.69 8.53
C CYS A 39 -5.14 1.22 8.08
N PRO A 40 -6.23 0.43 8.21
CA PRO A 40 -6.23 -0.99 7.86
C PRO A 40 -5.90 -1.21 6.37
N PHE A 41 -6.18 -0.23 5.50
CA PHE A 41 -5.81 -0.27 4.09
C PHE A 41 -4.29 -0.30 3.85
N ASN A 42 -3.49 0.35 4.71
CA ASN A 42 -2.03 0.27 4.61
C ASN A 42 -1.53 -1.14 4.93
N ALA A 43 -2.03 -1.75 6.01
CA ALA A 43 -1.68 -3.12 6.38
C ALA A 43 -2.13 -4.12 5.31
N LEU A 44 -3.36 -3.98 4.80
CA LEU A 44 -3.91 -4.82 3.73
C LEU A 44 -3.10 -4.69 2.42
N TYR A 45 -2.68 -3.48 2.06
CA TYR A 45 -1.86 -3.24 0.87
C TYR A 45 -0.56 -4.05 0.92
N TRP A 46 0.15 -4.00 2.05
CA TRP A 46 1.39 -4.73 2.23
C TRP A 46 1.18 -6.24 2.33
N ASN A 47 0.15 -6.69 3.04
CA ASN A 47 -0.21 -8.11 3.09
C ASN A 47 -0.56 -8.66 1.70
N PHE A 48 -1.29 -7.89 0.89
CA PHE A 48 -1.61 -8.27 -0.49
C PHE A 48 -0.34 -8.43 -1.35
N LEU A 49 0.61 -7.50 -1.23
CA LEU A 49 1.89 -7.59 -1.93
C LEU A 49 2.72 -8.80 -1.49
N LYS A 50 2.72 -9.13 -0.19
CA LYS A 50 3.42 -10.30 0.34
C LYS A 50 2.79 -11.61 -0.17
N GLN A 51 1.46 -11.73 -0.09
CA GLN A 51 0.75 -12.92 -0.55
C GLN A 51 0.86 -13.16 -2.06
N ASN A 52 0.98 -12.09 -2.85
CA ASN A 52 1.10 -12.16 -4.30
C ASN A 52 2.52 -11.95 -4.80
N GLU A 53 3.53 -12.02 -3.93
CA GLU A 53 4.93 -11.76 -4.27
C GLU A 53 5.40 -12.62 -5.43
N ASP A 54 5.10 -13.92 -5.44
CA ASP A 54 5.51 -14.82 -6.53
C ASP A 54 5.00 -14.40 -7.90
N LYS A 55 3.78 -13.82 -7.96
CA LYS A 55 3.14 -13.36 -9.19
C LYS A 55 3.55 -11.94 -9.56
N LEU A 56 3.79 -11.08 -8.57
CA LEU A 56 4.03 -9.65 -8.76
C LEU A 56 5.53 -9.27 -8.78
N LYS A 57 6.44 -10.13 -8.30
CA LYS A 57 7.89 -9.87 -8.27
C LYS A 57 8.48 -9.63 -9.67
N HIS A 58 7.92 -10.27 -10.69
CA HIS A 58 8.34 -10.12 -12.08
C HIS A 58 7.78 -8.86 -12.74
N ASN A 59 6.85 -8.14 -12.08
CA ASN A 59 6.31 -6.90 -12.62
C ASN A 59 7.26 -5.74 -12.29
N PRO A 60 7.87 -5.09 -13.30
CA PRO A 60 8.84 -4.00 -13.08
C PRO A 60 8.23 -2.81 -12.31
N ARG A 61 6.89 -2.68 -12.32
CA ARG A 61 6.18 -1.62 -11.62
C ARG A 61 6.09 -1.82 -10.10
N PHE A 62 6.18 -3.06 -9.63
CA PHE A 62 6.23 -3.40 -8.21
C PHE A 62 7.65 -3.56 -7.69
N HIS A 63 8.65 -3.64 -8.57
CA HIS A 63 10.07 -3.74 -8.19
C HIS A 63 10.47 -2.67 -7.15
N TYR A 64 10.15 -1.40 -7.41
CA TYR A 64 10.41 -0.31 -6.45
C TYR A 64 9.62 -0.43 -5.14
N ALA A 65 8.39 -0.95 -5.19
CA ALA A 65 7.58 -1.18 -4.00
C ALA A 65 8.20 -2.29 -3.13
N TYR A 66 8.65 -3.38 -3.74
CA TYR A 66 9.36 -4.47 -3.05
C TYR A 66 10.72 -4.05 -2.52
N MET A 67 11.49 -3.22 -3.25
CA MET A 67 12.74 -2.66 -2.73
C MET A 67 12.49 -1.78 -1.50
N ASN A 68 11.48 -0.92 -1.53
CA ASN A 68 11.09 -0.12 -0.36
C ASN A 68 10.57 -0.99 0.78
N TRP A 69 9.82 -2.06 0.47
CA TRP A 69 9.41 -3.06 1.46
C TRP A 69 10.63 -3.71 2.11
N GLN A 70 11.60 -4.18 1.33
CA GLN A 70 12.82 -4.78 1.87
C GLN A 70 13.60 -3.82 2.76
N LYS A 71 13.63 -2.52 2.43
CA LYS A 71 14.25 -1.47 3.24
C LYS A 71 13.48 -1.11 4.51
N MET A 72 12.19 -1.46 4.64
CA MET A 72 11.46 -1.25 5.88
C MET A 72 11.99 -2.16 6.99
N ALA A 73 12.15 -1.58 8.18
CA ALA A 73 12.63 -2.29 9.36
C ALA A 73 11.76 -3.53 9.64
N PRO A 74 12.33 -4.65 10.09
CA PRO A 74 11.59 -5.90 10.31
C PRO A 74 10.44 -5.76 11.31
N GLY A 75 10.52 -4.85 12.28
CA GLY A 75 9.40 -4.53 13.19
C GLY A 75 8.25 -3.75 12.55
N LYS A 76 8.35 -3.44 11.24
CA LYS A 76 7.34 -2.75 10.44
C LYS A 76 6.81 -3.56 9.25
N LYS A 77 7.24 -4.83 9.14
CA LYS A 77 6.87 -5.78 8.07
C LYS A 77 5.82 -6.78 8.51
#